data_AF-A0A936KVS9-F1
#
_entry.id   AF-A0A936KVS9-F1
#
_cell.length_a   1.000
_cell.length_b   1.000
_cell.length_c   1.000
_cell.angle_alpha   90.00
_cell.angle_beta   90.00
_cell.angle_gamma   90.00
#
_symmetry.space_group_name_H-M   'P 1'
#
loop_
_entity.id
_entity.type
_entity.pdbx_description
1 polymer ?
#
loop_
_entity_poly.entity_id
_entity_poly.type
_entity_poly.pdbx_seq_one_letter_code
_entity_poly.pdbx_strand_id
1 'polypeptide(L)'
;MTVISKSQDAPKSQADLLYELQARKERHFRANVGLSWGILLLILVFLFSGQEITIGSQTFSTIKIDTEFILNEIDFIAGGLGQTLLISVLSIMLAIILALLAALGRLSTIPPVYAVSTFYVSLIRGTPLYLQIFFFFLALPQLGIILSGVFAGVLALGLNYGAYMSEIFRAGLASVGKGQREAAMALGMTPTQTMRRVILPQALRFAIPPVGNEFIAMTKDSALVSATGFVHELMWRATKVGRAQFHNLEALIMAAIFYWVVTLILSFVQNKIESRLSKGDR
;
A
#
# COMPACT_ATOMS: atom_id res chain seq x y z
N MET A 1 54.65 -42.53 1.81
CA MET A 1 54.22 -42.09 3.15
C MET A 1 53.25 -40.94 2.96
N THR A 2 51.97 -41.24 2.78
CA THR A 2 50.92 -40.23 2.56
C THR A 2 49.74 -40.63 3.45
N VAL A 3 49.68 -40.05 4.63
CA VAL A 3 48.59 -40.25 5.58
C VAL A 3 47.40 -39.46 5.07
N ILE A 4 46.43 -40.15 4.47
CA ILE A 4 45.11 -39.60 4.16
C ILE A 4 44.37 -39.47 5.50
N SER A 5 44.32 -38.26 6.07
CA SER A 5 43.45 -37.99 7.21
C SER A 5 42.00 -37.97 6.74
N LYS A 6 41.33 -39.12 6.83
CA LYS A 6 39.88 -39.20 6.81
C LYS A 6 39.38 -38.42 8.03
N SER A 7 38.85 -37.22 7.84
CA SER A 7 38.04 -36.59 8.89
C SER A 7 36.81 -37.48 9.08
N GLN A 8 36.80 -38.23 10.18
CA GLN A 8 35.59 -38.91 10.62
C GLN A 8 34.61 -37.81 11.02
N ASP A 9 33.63 -37.53 10.15
CA ASP A 9 32.50 -36.67 10.50
C ASP A 9 31.80 -37.32 11.70
N ALA A 10 31.83 -36.64 12.85
CA ALA A 10 31.07 -37.05 14.03
C ALA A 10 29.59 -37.23 13.63
N PRO A 11 28.88 -38.22 14.19
CA PRO A 11 27.46 -38.41 13.88
C PRO A 11 26.71 -37.11 14.18
N LYS A 12 26.06 -36.56 13.14
CA LYS A 12 25.30 -35.30 13.25
C LYS A 12 24.33 -35.40 14.41
N SER A 13 24.27 -34.35 15.22
CA SER A 13 23.31 -34.28 16.31
C SER A 13 21.88 -34.37 15.75
N GLN A 14 20.94 -34.89 16.53
CA GLN A 14 19.52 -34.87 16.17
C GLN A 14 19.05 -33.43 15.84
N ALA A 15 19.64 -32.42 16.50
CA ALA A 15 19.41 -31.01 16.21
C ALA A 15 19.91 -30.60 14.80
N ASP A 16 21.10 -31.05 14.39
CA ASP A 16 21.68 -30.75 13.08
C ASP A 16 20.86 -31.40 11.96
N LEU A 17 20.40 -32.64 12.17
CA LEU A 17 19.48 -33.34 11.28
C LEU A 17 18.15 -32.59 11.11
N LEU A 18 17.54 -32.13 12.21
CA LEU A 18 16.31 -31.36 12.16
C LEU A 18 16.50 -30.01 11.46
N TYR A 19 17.61 -29.33 11.72
CA TYR A 19 17.96 -28.07 11.05
C TYR A 19 18.14 -28.25 9.53
N GLU A 20 18.87 -29.29 9.10
CA GLU A 20 19.06 -29.59 7.67
C GLU A 20 17.73 -29.95 6.98
N LEU A 21 16.86 -30.70 7.66
CA LEU A 21 15.52 -31.01 7.15
C LEU A 21 14.65 -29.76 7.01
N GLN A 22 14.70 -28.83 7.98
CA GLN A 22 13.99 -27.56 7.91
C GLN A 22 14.53 -26.68 6.76
N ALA A 23 15.84 -26.51 6.66
CA ALA A 23 16.48 -25.74 5.59
C ALA A 23 16.20 -26.35 4.20
N ARG A 24 16.11 -27.68 4.10
CA ARG A 24 15.71 -28.38 2.86
C ARG A 24 14.24 -28.13 2.53
N LYS A 25 13.33 -28.25 3.52
CA LYS A 25 11.90 -27.94 3.33
C LYS A 25 11.69 -26.49 2.89
N GLU A 26 12.38 -25.53 3.49
CA GLU A 26 12.30 -24.12 3.10
C GLU A 26 12.81 -23.88 1.68
N ARG A 27 13.94 -24.48 1.29
CA ARG A 27 14.45 -24.37 -0.08
C ARG A 27 13.47 -24.95 -1.11
N HIS A 28 12.92 -26.13 -0.84
CA HIS A 28 11.89 -26.73 -1.70
C HIS A 28 10.63 -25.85 -1.77
N PHE A 29 10.18 -25.31 -0.64
CA PHE A 29 9.04 -24.39 -0.61
C PHE A 29 9.28 -23.16 -1.48
N ARG A 30 10.42 -22.47 -1.33
CA ARG A 30 10.77 -21.30 -2.15
C ARG A 30 10.89 -21.65 -3.63
N ALA A 31 11.48 -22.79 -3.97
CA ALA A 31 11.57 -23.26 -5.36
C ALA A 31 10.18 -23.53 -5.96
N ASN A 32 9.30 -24.21 -5.21
CA ASN A 32 7.93 -24.48 -5.64
C ASN A 32 7.12 -23.19 -5.82
N VAL A 33 7.28 -22.21 -4.93
CA VAL A 33 6.68 -20.89 -5.09
C VAL A 33 7.16 -20.23 -6.38
N GLY A 34 8.48 -20.22 -6.64
CA GLY A 34 9.04 -19.69 -7.88
C GLY A 34 8.49 -20.38 -9.13
N LEU A 35 8.36 -21.70 -9.11
CA LEU A 35 7.75 -22.48 -10.18
C LEU A 35 6.27 -22.09 -10.39
N SER A 36 5.50 -21.98 -9.30
CA SER A 36 4.09 -21.54 -9.36
C SER A 36 3.96 -20.14 -9.96
N TRP A 37 4.82 -19.19 -9.58
CA TRP A 37 4.85 -17.85 -10.20
C TRP A 37 5.14 -17.92 -11.71
N GLY A 38 6.10 -18.75 -12.12
CA GLY A 38 6.40 -18.97 -13.54
C GLY A 38 5.20 -19.52 -14.30
N ILE A 39 4.50 -20.51 -13.75
CA ILE A 39 3.27 -21.07 -14.35
C ILE A 39 2.18 -20.01 -14.45
N LEU A 40 1.95 -19.22 -13.41
CA LEU A 40 0.94 -18.15 -13.43
C LEU A 40 1.25 -17.09 -14.48
N LEU A 41 2.51 -16.72 -14.65
CA LEU A 41 2.93 -15.76 -15.66
C LEU A 41 2.77 -16.34 -17.08
N LEU A 42 3.06 -17.62 -17.29
CA LEU A 42 2.82 -18.29 -18.56
C LEU A 42 1.32 -18.36 -18.90
N ILE A 43 0.47 -18.67 -17.92
CA ILE A 43 -1.00 -18.64 -18.10
C ILE A 43 -1.46 -17.24 -18.49
N LEU A 44 -0.92 -16.21 -17.83
CA LEU A 44 -1.24 -14.82 -18.16
C LEU A 44 -0.82 -14.45 -19.58
N VAL A 45 0.42 -14.76 -19.97
CA VAL A 45 0.92 -14.51 -21.34
C VAL A 45 0.07 -15.25 -22.37
N PHE A 46 -0.29 -16.50 -22.09
CA PHE A 46 -1.17 -17.28 -22.95
C PHE A 46 -2.56 -16.66 -23.10
N LEU A 47 -3.16 -16.17 -22.01
CA LEU A 47 -4.47 -15.51 -22.02
C LEU A 47 -4.50 -14.26 -22.92
N PHE A 48 -3.35 -13.60 -23.08
CA PHE A 48 -3.19 -12.37 -23.88
C PHE A 48 -2.46 -12.59 -25.22
N SER A 49 -2.36 -13.85 -25.67
CA SER A 49 -1.58 -14.21 -26.86
C SER A 49 -2.34 -14.04 -28.19
N GLY A 50 -3.65 -13.78 -28.15
CA GLY A 50 -4.51 -13.69 -29.34
C GLY A 50 -4.65 -14.99 -30.16
N GLN A 51 -4.27 -16.13 -29.58
CA GLN A 51 -4.42 -17.47 -30.14
C GLN A 51 -5.86 -17.96 -30.06
N GLU A 52 -6.23 -18.82 -31.01
CA GLU A 52 -7.50 -19.57 -31.01
C GLU A 52 -7.23 -21.04 -30.74
N ILE A 53 -8.00 -21.64 -29.84
CA ILE A 53 -7.83 -23.01 -29.38
C ILE A 53 -9.12 -23.77 -29.66
N THR A 54 -9.05 -24.74 -30.55
CA THR A 54 -10.20 -25.62 -30.85
C THR A 54 -10.11 -26.89 -30.02
N ILE A 55 -11.11 -27.13 -29.17
CA ILE A 55 -11.26 -28.37 -28.39
C ILE A 55 -12.57 -29.03 -28.80
N GLY A 56 -12.47 -30.13 -29.54
CA GLY A 56 -13.64 -30.80 -30.13
C GLY A 56 -14.32 -29.90 -31.17
N SER A 57 -15.58 -29.51 -30.92
CA SER A 57 -16.36 -28.62 -31.78
C SER A 57 -16.41 -27.16 -31.29
N GLN A 58 -15.76 -26.82 -30.18
CA GLN A 58 -15.77 -25.49 -29.61
C GLN A 58 -14.42 -24.79 -29.84
N THR A 59 -14.45 -23.53 -30.29
CA THR A 59 -13.26 -22.68 -30.42
C THR A 59 -13.25 -21.64 -29.30
N PHE A 60 -12.14 -21.59 -28.57
CA PHE A 60 -11.88 -20.61 -27.52
C PHE A 60 -10.82 -19.63 -28.03
N SER A 61 -11.16 -18.35 -28.10
CA SER A 61 -10.20 -17.31 -28.47
C SER A 61 -9.63 -16.67 -27.20
N THR A 62 -8.32 -16.47 -27.19
CA THR A 62 -7.62 -15.67 -26.18
C THR A 62 -7.65 -14.20 -26.56
N ILE A 63 -7.27 -13.31 -25.64
CA ILE A 63 -7.34 -11.86 -25.85
C ILE A 63 -6.22 -11.46 -26.81
N LYS A 64 -6.57 -10.87 -27.95
CA LYS A 64 -5.61 -10.25 -28.87
C LYS A 64 -5.31 -8.83 -28.42
N ILE A 65 -4.04 -8.52 -28.22
CA ILE A 65 -3.54 -7.19 -27.84
C ILE A 65 -2.96 -6.49 -29.05
N ASP A 66 -3.34 -5.22 -29.26
CA ASP A 66 -2.64 -4.35 -30.22
C ASP A 66 -1.29 -3.89 -29.64
N THR A 67 -0.20 -4.45 -30.17
CA THR A 67 1.16 -4.12 -29.72
C THR A 67 1.64 -2.78 -30.26
N GLU A 68 1.16 -2.37 -31.43
CA GLU A 68 1.54 -1.09 -32.04
C GLU A 68 0.96 0.07 -31.23
N PHE A 69 -0.30 -0.04 -30.81
CA PHE A 69 -0.92 0.89 -29.87
C PHE A 69 -0.12 1.01 -28.56
N ILE A 70 0.28 -0.12 -27.97
CA ILE A 70 1.06 -0.12 -26.73
C ILE A 70 2.38 0.64 -26.91
N LEU A 71 3.14 0.35 -27.97
CA LEU A 71 4.43 0.99 -28.20
C LEU A 71 4.30 2.50 -28.45
N ASN A 72 3.22 2.94 -29.12
CA ASN A 72 3.00 4.34 -29.43
C ASN A 72 2.54 5.16 -28.21
N GLU A 73 1.74 4.58 -27.31
CA GLU A 73 1.11 5.30 -26.19
C GLU A 73 1.81 5.11 -24.83
N ILE A 74 2.81 4.22 -24.75
CA ILE A 74 3.50 3.90 -23.49
C ILE A 74 4.07 5.14 -22.80
N ASP A 75 4.73 6.03 -23.54
CA ASP A 75 5.36 7.24 -23.00
C ASP A 75 4.30 8.25 -22.52
N PHE A 76 3.21 8.38 -23.27
CA PHE A 76 2.12 9.25 -22.88
C PHE A 76 1.50 8.79 -21.55
N ILE A 77 1.18 7.50 -21.43
CA ILE A 77 0.60 6.92 -20.22
C ILE A 77 1.59 6.99 -19.05
N ALA A 78 2.86 6.60 -19.26
CA ALA A 78 3.91 6.68 -18.26
C ALA A 78 4.11 8.10 -17.69
N GLY A 79 3.90 9.14 -18.52
CA GLY A 79 3.94 10.53 -18.07
C GLY A 79 2.91 10.89 -16.97
N GLY A 80 1.93 10.02 -16.70
CA GLY A 80 0.98 10.15 -15.59
C GLY A 80 1.54 9.72 -14.23
N LEU A 81 2.62 8.90 -14.20
CA LEU A 81 3.21 8.36 -12.98
C LEU A 81 3.62 9.45 -11.98
N GLY A 82 4.19 10.55 -12.48
CA GLY A 82 4.60 11.66 -11.62
C GLY A 82 3.42 12.29 -10.88
N GLN A 83 2.27 12.42 -11.54
CA GLN A 83 1.06 12.97 -10.92
C GLN A 83 0.43 11.98 -9.93
N THR A 84 0.40 10.68 -10.27
CA THR A 84 -0.02 9.62 -9.34
C THR A 84 0.78 9.70 -8.05
N LEU A 85 2.12 9.67 -8.14
CA LEU A 85 3.00 9.72 -6.97
C LEU A 85 2.91 11.04 -6.21
N LEU A 86 2.82 12.18 -6.90
CA LEU A 86 2.67 13.49 -6.27
C LEU A 86 1.42 13.54 -5.38
N ILE A 87 0.27 13.11 -5.91
CA ILE A 87 -0.99 13.11 -5.16
C ILE A 87 -0.88 12.12 -3.99
N SER A 88 -0.41 10.90 -4.21
CA SER A 88 -0.28 9.92 -3.13
C SER A 88 0.62 10.41 -2.00
N VAL A 89 1.76 11.04 -2.31
CA VAL A 89 2.71 11.55 -1.30
C VAL A 89 2.09 12.70 -0.51
N LEU A 90 1.44 13.66 -1.17
CA LEU A 90 0.79 14.77 -0.47
C LEU A 90 -0.40 14.28 0.37
N SER A 91 -1.17 13.33 -0.14
CA SER A 91 -2.29 12.70 0.58
C SER A 91 -1.85 11.94 1.81
N ILE A 92 -0.78 11.14 1.73
CA ILE A 92 -0.32 10.37 2.90
C ILE A 92 0.27 11.29 3.98
N MET A 93 0.94 12.38 3.60
CA MET A 93 1.42 13.39 4.55
C MET A 93 0.25 14.00 5.32
N LEU A 94 -0.83 14.39 4.63
CA LEU A 94 -2.05 14.88 5.26
C LEU A 94 -2.72 13.80 6.12
N ALA A 95 -2.82 12.57 5.60
CA ALA A 95 -3.45 11.45 6.28
C ALA A 95 -2.75 11.12 7.61
N ILE A 96 -1.41 11.11 7.65
CA ILE A 96 -0.64 10.87 8.89
C ILE A 96 -0.98 11.93 9.95
N ILE A 97 -1.05 13.20 9.57
CA ILE A 97 -1.39 14.29 10.50
C ILE A 97 -2.81 14.10 11.03
N LEU A 98 -3.79 13.91 10.13
CA LEU A 98 -5.20 13.73 10.50
C LEU A 98 -5.43 12.48 11.33
N ALA A 99 -4.75 11.38 11.00
CA ALA A 99 -4.85 10.12 11.71
C ALA A 99 -4.32 10.23 13.13
N LEU A 100 -3.18 10.89 13.33
CA LEU A 100 -2.63 11.13 14.66
C LEU A 100 -3.54 12.03 15.49
N LEU A 101 -4.04 13.13 14.91
CA LEU A 101 -4.97 14.04 15.58
C LEU A 101 -6.27 13.31 15.97
N ALA A 102 -6.86 12.53 15.07
CA ALA A 102 -8.07 11.76 15.34
C ALA A 102 -7.84 10.66 16.38
N ALA A 103 -6.70 9.97 16.34
CA ALA A 103 -6.35 8.96 17.32
C ALA A 103 -6.18 9.55 18.73
N LEU A 104 -5.47 10.68 18.86
CA LEU A 104 -5.32 11.39 20.12
C LEU A 104 -6.66 11.97 20.61
N GLY A 105 -7.46 12.53 19.69
CA GLY A 105 -8.75 13.11 20.04
C GLY A 105 -9.74 12.07 20.56
N ARG A 106 -9.70 10.83 20.02
CA ARG A 106 -10.49 9.69 20.54
C ARG A 106 -9.98 9.13 21.87
N LEU A 107 -8.79 9.51 22.32
CA LEU A 107 -8.28 9.23 23.66
C LEU A 107 -8.47 10.42 24.62
N SER A 108 -8.96 11.55 24.12
CA SER A 108 -9.17 12.75 24.91
C SER A 108 -10.31 12.59 25.90
N THR A 109 -10.14 13.14 27.10
CA THR A 109 -11.21 13.27 28.10
C THR A 109 -12.10 14.49 27.85
N ILE A 110 -11.73 15.37 26.90
CA ILE A 110 -12.49 16.58 26.55
C ILE A 110 -13.62 16.19 25.58
N PRO A 111 -14.91 16.29 25.98
CA PRO A 111 -16.02 15.73 25.18
C PRO A 111 -16.13 16.30 23.75
N PRO A 112 -15.98 17.62 23.50
CA PRO A 112 -15.99 18.13 22.12
C PRO A 112 -14.90 17.53 21.23
N VAL A 113 -13.67 17.37 21.75
CA VAL A 113 -12.55 16.79 21.00
C VAL A 113 -12.81 15.33 20.66
N TYR A 114 -13.31 14.58 21.65
CA TYR A 114 -13.72 13.20 21.46
C TYR A 114 -14.83 13.07 20.41
N ALA A 115 -15.88 13.89 20.51
CA ALA A 115 -17.04 13.88 19.61
C ALA A 115 -16.66 14.22 18.17
N VAL A 116 -15.86 15.28 17.94
CA VAL A 116 -15.40 15.65 16.58
C VAL A 116 -14.57 14.52 15.97
N SER A 117 -13.69 13.91 16.76
CA SER A 117 -12.81 12.84 16.27
C SER A 117 -13.57 11.55 15.96
N THR A 118 -14.54 11.16 16.80
CA THR A 118 -15.38 9.99 16.54
C THR A 118 -16.34 10.23 15.38
N PHE A 119 -16.92 11.43 15.26
CA PHE A 119 -17.77 11.80 14.13
C PHE A 119 -17.01 11.76 12.80
N TYR A 120 -15.84 12.41 12.72
CA TYR A 120 -14.97 12.38 11.54
C TYR A 120 -14.66 10.94 11.12
N VAL A 121 -14.18 10.10 12.04
CA VAL A 121 -13.82 8.72 11.73
C VAL A 121 -15.05 7.91 11.29
N SER A 122 -16.19 8.07 11.97
CA SER A 122 -17.43 7.38 11.66
C SER A 122 -17.95 7.74 10.27
N LEU A 123 -18.06 9.04 9.97
CA LEU A 123 -18.57 9.54 8.69
C LEU A 123 -17.71 9.08 7.52
N ILE A 124 -16.39 9.24 7.65
CA ILE A 124 -15.46 8.95 6.55
C ILE A 124 -15.32 7.45 6.30
N ARG A 125 -15.28 6.62 7.36
CA ARG A 125 -15.25 5.16 7.18
C ARG A 125 -16.61 4.58 6.80
N GLY A 126 -17.69 5.28 7.11
CA GLY A 126 -19.06 4.91 6.75
C GLY A 126 -19.48 5.30 5.34
N THR A 127 -18.63 6.03 4.58
CA THR A 127 -18.95 6.49 3.23
C THR A 127 -17.89 6.05 2.20
N PRO A 128 -18.28 5.74 0.94
CA PRO A 128 -17.32 5.30 -0.07
C PRO A 128 -16.32 6.40 -0.45
N LEU A 129 -15.05 6.02 -0.63
CA LEU A 129 -13.98 6.94 -1.08
C LEU A 129 -14.33 7.60 -2.44
N TYR A 130 -14.90 6.85 -3.38
CA TYR A 130 -15.32 7.39 -4.68
C TYR A 130 -16.31 8.55 -4.53
N LEU A 131 -17.30 8.40 -3.63
CA LEU A 131 -18.26 9.47 -3.34
C LEU A 131 -17.56 10.67 -2.72
N GLN A 132 -16.66 10.46 -1.76
CA GLN A 132 -15.91 11.54 -1.12
C GLN A 132 -15.09 12.34 -2.13
N ILE A 133 -14.42 11.67 -3.08
CA ILE A 133 -13.71 12.34 -4.18
C ILE A 133 -14.68 13.26 -4.92
N PHE A 134 -15.81 12.76 -5.43
CA PHE A 134 -16.77 13.62 -6.13
C PHE A 134 -17.33 14.75 -5.26
N PHE A 135 -17.54 14.52 -3.96
CA PHE A 135 -17.97 15.56 -3.05
C PHE A 135 -16.99 16.74 -3.02
N PHE A 136 -15.67 16.48 -2.92
CA PHE A 136 -14.66 17.55 -2.94
C PHE A 136 -14.63 18.33 -4.25
N PHE A 137 -14.86 17.67 -5.38
CA PHE A 137 -14.83 18.29 -6.70
C PHE A 137 -16.12 19.01 -7.07
N LEU A 138 -17.27 18.60 -6.53
CA LEU A 138 -18.59 19.14 -6.92
C LEU A 138 -19.22 20.02 -5.84
N ALA A 139 -19.00 19.76 -4.56
CA ALA A 139 -19.63 20.50 -3.46
C ALA A 139 -18.85 21.77 -3.09
N LEU A 140 -17.51 21.70 -3.01
CA LEU A 140 -16.70 22.87 -2.64
C LEU A 140 -16.87 24.07 -3.60
N PRO A 141 -16.95 23.89 -4.93
CA PRO A 141 -17.20 25.01 -5.83
C PRO A 141 -18.56 25.69 -5.58
N GLN A 142 -19.58 24.96 -5.12
CA GLN A 142 -20.88 25.53 -4.76
C GLN A 142 -20.80 26.45 -3.53
N LEU A 143 -19.77 26.28 -2.70
CA LEU A 143 -19.46 27.16 -1.57
C LEU A 143 -18.51 28.31 -1.96
N GLY A 144 -18.19 28.47 -3.26
CA GLY A 144 -17.23 29.45 -3.75
C GLY A 144 -15.76 29.06 -3.55
N ILE A 145 -15.49 27.82 -3.10
CA ILE A 145 -14.13 27.31 -2.86
C ILE A 145 -13.68 26.52 -4.09
N ILE A 146 -12.83 27.12 -4.92
CA ILE A 146 -12.30 26.50 -6.13
C ILE A 146 -10.89 26.00 -5.85
N LEU A 147 -10.71 24.68 -5.84
CA LEU A 147 -9.41 24.03 -5.67
C LEU A 147 -8.90 23.49 -7.00
N SER A 148 -7.58 23.46 -7.18
CA SER A 148 -6.99 22.67 -8.27
C SER A 148 -7.32 21.18 -8.10
N GLY A 149 -7.36 20.43 -9.19
CA GLY A 149 -7.67 19.00 -9.13
C GLY A 149 -6.71 18.21 -8.23
N VAL A 150 -5.43 18.57 -8.21
CA VAL A 150 -4.43 17.98 -7.33
C VAL A 150 -4.81 18.22 -5.85
N PHE A 151 -5.12 19.46 -5.47
CA PHE A 151 -5.49 19.77 -4.08
C PHE A 151 -6.81 19.11 -3.66
N ALA A 152 -7.82 19.10 -4.53
CA ALA A 152 -9.10 18.42 -4.24
C ALA A 152 -8.91 16.90 -4.06
N GLY A 153 -8.11 16.27 -4.93
CA GLY A 153 -7.73 14.86 -4.80
C GLY A 153 -6.94 14.59 -3.51
N VAL A 154 -6.00 15.48 -3.18
CA VAL A 154 -5.19 15.38 -1.95
C VAL A 154 -6.06 15.42 -0.70
N LEU A 155 -7.02 16.34 -0.64
CA LEU A 155 -7.95 16.45 0.48
C LEU A 155 -8.85 15.22 0.59
N ALA A 156 -9.43 14.76 -0.53
CA ALA A 156 -10.32 13.60 -0.52
C ALA A 156 -9.61 12.34 -0.04
N LEU A 157 -8.46 12.00 -0.63
CA LEU A 157 -7.66 10.83 -0.24
C LEU A 157 -7.09 10.98 1.16
N GLY A 158 -6.55 12.17 1.50
CA GLY A 158 -5.91 12.43 2.80
C GLY A 158 -6.89 12.36 3.96
N LEU A 159 -8.11 12.89 3.79
CA LEU A 159 -9.19 12.75 4.78
C LEU A 159 -9.65 11.31 4.91
N ASN A 160 -9.78 10.59 3.79
CA ASN A 160 -10.20 9.19 3.81
C ASN A 160 -9.20 8.33 4.58
N TYR A 161 -7.95 8.29 4.10
CA TYR A 161 -6.89 7.49 4.72
C TYR A 161 -6.55 7.99 6.12
N GLY A 162 -6.69 9.28 6.42
CA GLY A 162 -6.54 9.80 7.78
C GLY A 162 -7.50 9.14 8.78
N ALA A 163 -8.75 8.89 8.36
CA ALA A 163 -9.73 8.24 9.22
C ALA A 163 -9.42 6.74 9.41
N TYR A 164 -9.04 6.04 8.34
CA TYR A 164 -8.65 4.62 8.41
C TYR A 164 -7.38 4.43 9.26
N MET A 165 -6.35 5.24 9.00
CA MET A 165 -5.08 5.19 9.71
C MET A 165 -5.20 5.61 11.18
N SER A 166 -6.26 6.34 11.57
CA SER A 166 -6.48 6.67 12.99
C SER A 166 -6.53 5.43 13.90
N GLU A 167 -7.01 4.30 13.38
CA GLU A 167 -7.00 3.03 14.13
C GLU A 167 -5.60 2.44 14.25
N ILE A 168 -4.75 2.61 13.24
CA ILE A 168 -3.34 2.19 13.29
C ILE A 168 -2.62 2.95 14.41
N PHE A 169 -2.75 4.27 14.44
CA PHE A 169 -2.14 5.08 15.51
C PHE A 169 -2.75 4.76 16.88
N ARG A 170 -4.06 4.56 16.98
CA ARG A 170 -4.71 4.18 18.24
C ARG A 170 -4.22 2.82 18.73
N ALA A 171 -4.08 1.84 17.85
CA ALA A 171 -3.51 0.54 18.17
C ALA A 171 -2.04 0.66 18.60
N GLY A 172 -1.25 1.48 17.92
CA GLY A 172 0.12 1.80 18.34
C GLY A 172 0.19 2.43 19.72
N LEU A 173 -0.67 3.41 20.03
CA LEU A 173 -0.74 4.05 21.34
C LEU A 173 -1.18 3.09 22.45
N ALA A 174 -2.04 2.12 22.12
CA ALA A 174 -2.50 1.07 23.04
C ALA A 174 -1.46 -0.06 23.22
N SER A 175 -0.57 -0.27 22.26
CA SER A 175 0.48 -1.30 22.32
C SER A 175 1.58 -1.00 23.35
N VAL A 176 1.74 0.27 23.73
CA VAL A 176 2.74 0.69 24.73
C VAL A 176 2.33 0.16 26.11
N GLY A 177 3.15 -0.74 26.66
CA GLY A 177 2.87 -1.44 27.92
C GLY A 177 2.60 -0.51 29.10
N LYS A 178 1.69 -0.93 29.99
CA LYS A 178 1.29 -0.16 31.18
C LYS A 178 2.49 0.21 32.06
N GLY A 179 3.47 -0.69 32.21
CA GLY A 179 4.69 -0.44 32.98
C GLY A 179 5.50 0.77 32.50
N GLN A 180 5.52 1.09 31.20
CA GLN A 180 6.18 2.30 30.68
C GLN A 180 5.46 3.57 31.16
N ARG A 181 4.12 3.52 31.23
CA ARG A 181 3.31 4.63 31.73
C ARG A 181 3.50 4.79 33.24
N GLU A 182 3.48 3.69 33.98
CA GLU A 182 3.66 3.66 35.43
C GLU A 182 5.07 4.13 35.83
N ALA A 183 6.12 3.70 35.13
CA ALA A 183 7.49 4.15 35.36
C ALA A 183 7.64 5.66 35.09
N ALA A 184 7.06 6.19 34.01
CA ALA A 184 7.07 7.62 33.72
C ALA A 184 6.38 8.43 34.81
N MET A 185 5.22 7.95 35.30
CA MET A 185 4.49 8.59 36.41
C MET A 185 5.29 8.52 37.73
N ALA A 186 5.97 7.40 38.01
CA ALA A 186 6.83 7.25 39.19
C ALA A 186 8.04 8.21 39.18
N LEU A 187 8.50 8.61 37.99
CA LEU A 187 9.52 9.64 37.80
C LEU A 187 8.96 11.09 37.82
N GLY A 188 7.69 11.26 38.17
CA GLY A 188 7.04 12.57 38.30
C GLY A 188 6.64 13.22 36.97
N MET A 189 6.60 12.47 35.87
CA MET A 189 6.19 13.02 34.56
C MET A 189 4.69 13.30 34.53
N THR A 190 4.31 14.48 34.02
CA THR A 190 2.90 14.82 33.77
C THR A 190 2.32 13.96 32.64
N PRO A 191 0.99 13.78 32.54
CA PRO A 191 0.37 13.00 31.45
C PRO A 191 0.82 13.45 30.05
N THR A 192 0.98 14.76 29.84
CA THR A 192 1.48 15.33 28.57
C THR A 192 2.95 14.98 28.33
N GLN A 193 3.79 15.02 29.36
CA GLN A 193 5.19 14.60 29.27
C GLN A 193 5.29 13.10 28.96
N THR A 194 4.53 12.27 29.69
CA THR A 194 4.46 10.81 29.47
C THR A 194 3.99 10.49 28.05
N MET A 195 2.95 11.15 27.57
CA MET A 195 2.47 10.98 26.20
C MET A 195 3.53 11.38 25.18
N ARG A 196 4.06 12.61 25.25
CA ARG A 196 4.97 13.16 24.22
C ARG A 196 6.34 12.50 24.21
N ARG A 197 6.89 12.13 25.38
CA ARG A 197 8.28 11.67 25.51
C ARG A 197 8.43 10.17 25.63
N VAL A 198 7.41 9.45 26.10
CA VAL A 198 7.48 8.00 26.33
C VAL A 198 6.58 7.24 25.38
N ILE A 199 5.26 7.52 25.40
CA ILE A 199 4.27 6.73 24.67
C ILE A 199 4.35 6.99 23.16
N LEU A 200 4.28 8.25 22.74
CA LEU A 200 4.14 8.62 21.34
C LEU A 200 5.34 8.14 20.48
N PRO A 201 6.62 8.33 20.87
CA PRO A 201 7.74 7.84 20.08
C PRO A 201 7.71 6.31 19.86
N GLN A 202 7.31 5.54 20.88
CA GLN A 202 7.19 4.07 20.79
C GLN A 202 6.02 3.67 19.88
N ALA A 203 4.86 4.30 20.07
CA ALA A 203 3.66 4.06 19.27
C ALA A 203 3.87 4.40 17.79
N LEU A 204 4.58 5.49 17.49
CA LEU A 204 4.89 5.90 16.12
C LEU A 204 5.77 4.86 15.43
N ARG A 205 6.74 4.27 16.13
CA ARG A 205 7.60 3.21 15.57
C ARG A 205 6.78 1.98 15.17
N PHE A 206 5.80 1.60 15.98
CA PHE A 206 4.86 0.51 15.67
C PHE A 206 3.97 0.84 14.46
N ALA A 207 3.59 2.11 14.28
CA ALA A 207 2.72 2.54 13.19
C ALA A 207 3.41 2.60 11.82
N ILE A 208 4.75 2.68 11.75
CA ILE A 208 5.46 2.85 10.46
C ILE A 208 5.17 1.72 9.45
N PRO A 209 5.30 0.42 9.79
CA PRO A 209 4.98 -0.66 8.86
C PRO A 209 3.55 -0.61 8.27
N PRO A 210 2.48 -0.53 9.08
CA PRO A 210 1.13 -0.45 8.54
C PRO A 210 0.86 0.85 7.78
N VAL A 211 1.45 1.98 8.17
CA VAL A 211 1.37 3.25 7.39
C VAL A 211 1.97 3.07 5.99
N GLY A 212 3.07 2.31 5.86
CA GLY A 212 3.65 1.97 4.57
C GLY A 212 2.71 1.15 3.67
N ASN A 213 2.00 0.18 4.25
CA ASN A 213 0.97 -0.59 3.52
C ASN A 213 -0.18 0.31 3.05
N GLU A 214 -0.65 1.22 3.90
CA GLU A 214 -1.69 2.19 3.55
C GLU A 214 -1.24 3.12 2.42
N PHE A 215 0.04 3.53 2.39
CA PHE A 215 0.57 4.33 1.28
C PHE A 215 0.56 3.57 -0.05
N ILE A 216 0.90 2.28 -0.05
CA ILE A 216 0.84 1.42 -1.25
C ILE A 216 -0.61 1.27 -1.73
N ALA A 217 -1.56 1.06 -0.81
CA ALA A 217 -2.98 1.02 -1.13
C ALA A 217 -3.46 2.35 -1.72
N MET A 218 -3.12 3.47 -1.07
CA MET A 218 -3.49 4.82 -1.51
C MET A 218 -2.95 5.16 -2.89
N THR A 219 -1.75 4.67 -3.22
CA THR A 219 -1.16 4.89 -4.54
C THR A 219 -2.04 4.30 -5.64
N LYS A 220 -2.64 3.13 -5.41
CA LYS A 220 -3.61 2.53 -6.35
C LYS A 220 -4.95 3.25 -6.30
N ASP A 221 -5.44 3.61 -5.12
CA ASP A 221 -6.72 4.30 -4.96
C ASP A 221 -6.73 5.72 -5.55
N SER A 222 -5.57 6.35 -5.72
CA SER A 222 -5.46 7.63 -6.44
C SER A 222 -5.94 7.55 -7.89
N ALA A 223 -6.00 6.36 -8.48
CA ALA A 223 -6.63 6.12 -9.78
C ALA A 223 -8.11 6.57 -9.80
N LEU A 224 -8.81 6.56 -8.65
CA LEU A 224 -10.20 7.01 -8.56
C LEU A 224 -10.34 8.52 -8.84
N VAL A 225 -9.29 9.30 -8.61
CA VAL A 225 -9.29 10.75 -8.89
C VAL A 225 -9.38 11.02 -10.40
N SER A 226 -8.94 10.07 -11.24
CA SER A 226 -9.06 10.15 -12.70
C SER A 226 -10.49 10.38 -13.19
N ALA A 227 -11.48 9.82 -12.47
CA ALA A 227 -12.89 9.88 -12.85
C ALA A 227 -13.44 11.32 -12.82
N THR A 228 -12.77 12.22 -12.10
CA THR A 228 -13.14 13.64 -12.04
C THR A 228 -12.76 14.41 -13.30
N GLY A 229 -11.79 13.91 -14.08
CA GLY A 229 -11.30 14.56 -15.29
C GLY A 229 -10.33 15.73 -15.08
N PHE A 230 -10.11 16.18 -13.84
CA PHE A 230 -9.29 17.36 -13.51
C PHE A 230 -7.84 17.03 -13.15
N VAL A 231 -7.49 15.74 -13.11
CA VAL A 231 -6.15 15.26 -12.76
C VAL A 231 -5.68 14.30 -13.82
N HIS A 232 -4.58 14.64 -14.48
CA HIS A 232 -4.01 13.86 -15.58
C HIS A 232 -2.97 12.84 -15.08
N GLU A 233 -3.37 12.02 -14.12
CA GLU A 233 -2.56 10.92 -13.60
C GLU A 233 -2.63 9.68 -14.51
N LEU A 234 -1.90 8.62 -14.13
CA LEU A 234 -1.74 7.39 -14.93
C LEU A 234 -3.05 6.82 -15.48
N MET A 235 -4.07 6.63 -14.64
CA MET A 235 -5.36 6.05 -15.04
C MET A 235 -6.14 6.99 -15.97
N TRP A 236 -6.12 8.30 -15.72
CA TRP A 236 -6.74 9.29 -16.59
C TRP A 236 -6.12 9.27 -17.99
N ARG A 237 -4.78 9.19 -18.06
CA ARG A 237 -4.08 9.15 -19.36
C ARG A 237 -4.42 7.88 -20.13
N ALA A 238 -4.38 6.73 -19.47
CA ALA A 238 -4.76 5.46 -20.07
C ALA A 238 -6.21 5.47 -20.59
N THR A 239 -7.16 5.87 -19.74
CA THR A 239 -8.58 5.92 -20.13
C THR A 239 -8.85 6.97 -21.22
N LYS A 240 -8.10 8.07 -21.26
CA LYS A 240 -8.20 9.07 -22.34
C LYS A 240 -7.84 8.48 -23.70
N VAL A 241 -6.65 7.89 -23.85
CA VAL A 241 -6.20 7.36 -25.15
C VAL A 241 -6.94 6.09 -25.54
N GLY A 242 -7.22 5.21 -24.57
CA GLY A 242 -7.99 4.00 -24.80
C GLY A 242 -9.41 4.29 -25.30
N ARG A 243 -10.07 5.34 -24.79
CA ARG A 243 -11.39 5.76 -25.29
C ARG A 243 -11.30 6.44 -26.65
N ALA A 244 -10.32 7.32 -26.85
CA ALA A 244 -10.18 8.09 -28.08
C ALA A 244 -9.87 7.20 -29.30
N GLN A 245 -9.11 6.11 -29.09
CA GLN A 245 -8.68 5.21 -30.16
C GLN A 245 -9.38 3.85 -30.14
N PHE A 246 -10.39 3.66 -29.28
CA PHE A 246 -11.12 2.40 -29.07
C PHE A 246 -10.29 1.22 -28.54
N HIS A 247 -9.04 1.44 -28.10
CA HIS A 247 -8.14 0.46 -27.47
C HIS A 247 -8.19 0.53 -25.93
N ASN A 248 -9.40 0.44 -25.36
CA ASN A 248 -9.60 0.58 -23.91
C ASN A 248 -8.91 -0.52 -23.11
N LEU A 249 -8.97 -1.76 -23.60
CA LEU A 249 -8.42 -2.91 -22.88
C LEU A 249 -6.90 -2.82 -22.79
N GLU A 250 -6.24 -2.53 -23.91
CA GLU A 250 -4.79 -2.35 -24.01
C GLU A 250 -4.30 -1.22 -23.12
N ALA A 251 -5.01 -0.08 -23.12
CA ALA A 251 -4.67 1.04 -22.26
C ALA A 251 -4.79 0.72 -20.76
N LEU A 252 -5.84 -0.01 -20.37
CA LEU A 252 -6.02 -0.45 -18.98
C LEU A 252 -4.98 -1.50 -18.56
N ILE A 253 -4.58 -2.39 -19.46
CA ILE A 253 -3.48 -3.35 -19.22
C ILE A 253 -2.17 -2.59 -19.01
N MET A 254 -1.86 -1.59 -19.83
CA MET A 254 -0.68 -0.74 -19.62
C MET A 254 -0.71 -0.06 -18.26
N ALA A 255 -1.83 0.57 -17.89
CA ALA A 255 -1.99 1.18 -16.57
C ALA A 255 -1.79 0.15 -15.44
N ALA A 256 -2.35 -1.05 -15.58
CA ALA A 256 -2.20 -2.13 -14.59
C ALA A 256 -0.74 -2.55 -14.41
N ILE A 257 0.02 -2.70 -15.51
CA ILE A 257 1.46 -3.00 -15.46
C ILE A 257 2.22 -1.89 -14.74
N PHE A 258 1.96 -0.62 -15.07
CA PHE A 258 2.61 0.51 -14.40
C PHE A 258 2.29 0.58 -12.90
N TYR A 259 1.01 0.43 -12.52
CA TYR A 259 0.61 0.36 -11.11
C TYR A 259 1.28 -0.81 -10.38
N TRP A 260 1.41 -1.96 -11.05
CA TRP A 260 2.07 -3.12 -10.47
C TRP A 260 3.57 -2.89 -10.27
N VAL A 261 4.28 -2.33 -11.24
CA VAL A 261 5.70 -1.99 -11.12
C VAL A 261 5.93 -0.99 -9.98
N VAL A 262 5.12 0.08 -9.90
CA VAL A 262 5.18 1.04 -8.79
C VAL A 262 4.94 0.33 -7.46
N THR A 263 3.93 -0.53 -7.39
CA THR A 263 3.62 -1.31 -6.17
C THR A 263 4.79 -2.20 -5.75
N LEU A 264 5.47 -2.87 -6.70
CA LEU A 264 6.64 -3.70 -6.42
C LEU A 264 7.80 -2.87 -5.85
N ILE A 265 8.07 -1.69 -6.43
CA ILE A 265 9.11 -0.77 -5.94
C ILE A 265 8.79 -0.31 -4.52
N LEU A 266 7.55 0.15 -4.28
CA LEU A 266 7.13 0.61 -2.96
C LEU A 266 7.15 -0.52 -1.92
N SER A 267 6.70 -1.72 -2.28
CA SER A 267 6.73 -2.90 -1.40
C SER A 267 8.17 -3.30 -1.06
N PHE A 268 9.10 -3.22 -2.02
CA PHE A 268 10.52 -3.45 -1.76
C PHE A 268 11.09 -2.45 -0.75
N VAL A 269 10.77 -1.16 -0.90
CA VAL A 269 11.18 -0.10 0.04
C VAL A 269 10.58 -0.34 1.42
N GLN A 270 9.29 -0.66 1.50
CA GLN A 270 8.60 -0.98 2.75
C GLN A 270 9.25 -2.18 3.45
N ASN A 271 9.48 -3.30 2.76
CA ASN A 271 10.13 -4.48 3.33
C ASN A 271 11.52 -4.13 3.90
N LYS A 272 12.26 -3.25 3.24
CA LYS A 272 13.55 -2.75 3.73
C LYS A 272 13.38 -1.93 5.02
N ILE A 273 12.37 -1.07 5.09
CA ILE A 273 12.04 -0.29 6.31
C ILE A 273 11.67 -1.24 7.46
N GLU A 274 10.79 -2.21 7.23
CA GLU A 274 10.37 -3.19 8.23
C GLU A 274 11.54 -4.02 8.76
N SER A 275 12.42 -4.50 7.86
CA SER A 275 13.61 -5.26 8.26
C SER A 275 14.57 -4.47 9.14
N ARG A 276 14.60 -3.14 9.00
CA ARG A 276 15.41 -2.26 9.85
C ARG A 276 14.76 -2.01 11.21
N LEU A 277 13.44 -1.86 11.23
CA LEU A 277 12.69 -1.63 12.48
C LEU A 277 12.64 -2.87 13.37
N SER A 278 12.47 -4.06 12.78
CA SER A 278 12.43 -5.35 13.50
C SER A 278 13.75 -5.69 14.23
N LYS A 279 14.89 -5.15 13.79
CA LYS A 279 16.19 -5.38 14.44
C LYS A 279 16.33 -4.80 15.84
N GLY A 280 15.44 -3.89 16.25
CA GLY A 280 15.45 -3.35 17.62
C GLY A 280 14.33 -3.84 18.53
N ASP A 281 13.57 -4.86 18.10
CA ASP A 281 12.57 -5.56 18.93
C ASP A 281 13.10 -6.93 19.42
N ARG A 282 14.39 -7.23 19.21
CA ARG A 282 15.09 -8.44 19.65
C ARG A 282 16.11 -8.13 20.72
#